data_AF-A0A7H8QGZ5-F1
#
_entry.id   AF-A0A7H8QGZ5-F1
#
_cell.length_a   1.000
_cell.length_b   1.000
_cell.length_c   1.000
_cell.angle_alpha   90.00
_cell.angle_beta   90.00
_cell.angle_gamma   90.00
#
_symmetry.space_group_name_H-M   'P 1'
#
loop_
_entity.id
_entity.type
_entity.pdbx_description
1 polymer ?
#
loop_
_entity_poly.entity_id
_entity_poly.type
_entity_poly.pdbx_seq_one_letter_code
_entity_poly.pdbx_strand_id
1 'polypeptide(L)'
;MELIFIRHGQGEHTTNLPESLQLGHPSLTVQGRLQAENLKSTLPLTREDILIVSPTLRTLQTASIWSENIECNKVVHPLAAPRIFPTRLAAKTLPCDELLDLERVQDEFPSFVPVPNLASSLWSTGINVLPDNEFNLLIEDFIDFCRSFQRKKIYIVTHDGTITSYRQNISGQQLTREDFLQETERFHLVVE
;
A
#
# COMPACT_ATOMS: atom_id res chain seq x y z
N MET A 1 4.95 -0.75 -18.62
CA MET A 1 5.07 0.18 -17.46
C MET A 1 5.72 -0.56 -16.29
N GLU A 2 6.45 0.12 -15.41
CA GLU A 2 7.01 -0.48 -14.19
C GLU A 2 6.21 -0.04 -12.95
N LEU A 3 5.73 -1.00 -12.17
CA LEU A 3 5.13 -0.81 -10.86
C LEU A 3 6.19 -1.11 -9.79
N ILE A 4 6.51 -0.12 -8.97
CA ILE A 4 7.47 -0.24 -7.87
C ILE A 4 6.67 -0.26 -6.59
N PHE A 5 6.56 -1.44 -5.99
CA PHE A 5 5.89 -1.61 -4.71
C PHE A 5 6.89 -1.41 -3.56
N ILE A 6 6.47 -0.72 -2.51
CA ILE A 6 7.26 -0.43 -1.31
C ILE A 6 6.43 -0.83 -0.10
N ARG A 7 6.98 -1.69 0.77
CA ARG A 7 6.34 -1.98 2.06
C ARG A 7 6.48 -0.76 2.97
N HIS A 8 5.44 -0.41 3.72
CA HIS A 8 5.53 0.68 4.71
C HIS A 8 6.69 0.50 5.71
N GLY A 9 7.14 1.59 6.33
CA GLY A 9 8.11 1.53 7.43
C GLY A 9 7.55 0.80 8.65
N GLN A 10 8.41 0.43 9.60
CA GLN A 10 8.00 -0.30 10.81
C GLN A 10 6.84 0.41 11.52
N GLY A 11 5.72 -0.31 11.61
CA GLY A 11 4.53 0.15 12.34
C GLY A 11 4.52 -0.41 13.76
N GLU A 12 3.82 0.26 14.67
CA GLU A 12 3.62 -0.22 16.05
C GLU A 12 3.04 -1.64 16.11
N HIS A 13 2.26 -2.04 15.10
CA HIS A 13 1.70 -3.38 15.03
C HIS A 13 2.72 -4.51 14.82
N THR A 14 3.98 -4.22 14.46
CA THR A 14 5.01 -5.26 14.23
C THR A 14 5.97 -5.44 15.40
N THR A 15 5.88 -4.64 16.47
CA THR A 15 6.88 -4.66 17.54
C THR A 15 6.57 -5.63 18.69
N ASN A 16 5.33 -6.05 18.86
CA ASN A 16 4.92 -6.95 19.95
C ASN A 16 3.80 -7.91 19.52
N LEU A 17 4.13 -8.79 18.58
CA LEU A 17 3.19 -9.76 18.03
C LEU A 17 2.91 -10.89 19.04
N PRO A 18 1.66 -11.41 19.10
CA PRO A 18 0.52 -11.05 18.25
C PRO A 18 -0.33 -9.87 18.77
N GLU A 19 -0.13 -9.42 20.01
CA GLU A 19 -1.04 -8.46 20.67
C GLU A 19 -1.10 -7.12 19.93
N SER A 20 0.02 -6.67 19.38
CA SER A 20 0.11 -5.40 18.64
C SER A 20 -0.73 -5.37 17.36
N LEU A 21 -1.22 -6.52 16.87
CA LEU A 21 -2.15 -6.57 15.72
C LEU A 21 -3.56 -6.04 16.06
N GLN A 22 -3.90 -5.92 17.34
CA GLN A 22 -5.19 -5.36 17.79
C GLN A 22 -5.17 -3.83 17.94
N LEU A 23 -4.01 -3.20 17.72
CA LEU A 23 -3.90 -1.74 17.69
C LEU A 23 -4.61 -1.21 16.45
N GLY A 24 -5.66 -0.41 16.64
CA GLY A 24 -6.34 0.28 15.54
C GLY A 24 -5.45 1.36 14.94
N HIS A 25 -5.40 1.43 13.61
CA HIS A 25 -4.62 2.41 12.83
C HIS A 25 -3.21 2.68 13.40
N PRO A 26 -2.36 1.66 13.53
CA PRO A 26 -1.03 1.79 14.12
C PRO A 26 -0.20 2.83 13.36
N SER A 27 0.52 3.67 14.09
CA SER A 27 1.45 4.63 13.52
C SER A 27 2.79 3.96 13.20
N LEU A 28 3.65 4.68 12.47
CA LEU A 28 5.07 4.35 12.37
C LEU A 28 5.75 4.50 13.72
N THR A 29 6.65 3.56 14.03
CA THR A 29 7.58 3.70 15.15
C THR A 29 8.66 4.75 14.83
N VAL A 30 9.52 5.06 15.80
CA VAL A 30 10.72 5.88 15.53
C VAL A 30 11.56 5.27 14.42
N GLN A 31 11.76 3.94 14.45
CA GLN A 31 12.50 3.23 13.42
C GLN A 31 11.78 3.29 12.06
N GLY A 32 10.45 3.15 12.05
CA GLY A 32 9.65 3.28 10.82
C GLY A 32 9.78 4.65 10.16
N ARG A 33 9.83 5.71 10.96
CA ARG A 33 10.09 7.07 10.45
C ARG A 33 11.50 7.22 9.86
N LEU A 34 12.52 6.69 10.53
CA LEU A 34 13.90 6.69 10.01
C LEU A 34 14.03 5.90 8.71
N GLN A 35 13.33 4.77 8.59
CA GLN A 35 13.25 3.99 7.35
C GLN A 35 12.61 4.80 6.22
N ALA A 36 11.49 5.49 6.50
CA ALA A 36 10.83 6.35 5.51
C ALA A 36 11.70 7.56 5.10
N GLU A 37 12.42 8.17 6.03
CA GLU A 37 13.41 9.22 5.74
C GLU A 37 14.52 8.72 4.81
N ASN A 38 15.01 7.50 5.02
CA ASN A 38 16.06 6.90 4.18
C ASN A 38 15.59 6.65 2.73
N LEU A 39 14.28 6.58 2.47
CA LEU A 39 13.77 6.50 1.10
C LEU A 39 14.08 7.77 0.30
N LYS A 40 14.19 8.95 0.93
CA LYS A 40 14.52 10.22 0.25
C LYS A 40 15.85 10.15 -0.49
N SER A 41 16.83 9.42 0.05
CA SER A 41 18.16 9.26 -0.55
C SER A 41 18.28 8.01 -1.42
N THR A 42 17.63 6.91 -1.04
CA THR A 42 17.77 5.60 -1.73
C THR A 42 16.79 5.39 -2.89
N LEU A 43 15.72 6.19 -2.93
CA LEU A 43 14.71 6.20 -3.99
C LEU A 43 14.13 7.62 -4.11
N PRO A 44 14.93 8.62 -4.52
CA PRO A 44 14.47 10.00 -4.59
C PRO A 44 13.30 10.14 -5.55
N LEU A 45 12.26 10.86 -5.10
CA LEU A 45 11.12 11.23 -5.93
C LEU A 45 11.37 12.58 -6.62
N THR A 46 10.62 12.82 -7.68
CA THR A 46 10.56 14.04 -8.46
C THR A 46 9.11 14.49 -8.62
N ARG A 47 8.90 15.72 -9.07
CA ARG A 47 7.56 16.26 -9.35
C ARG A 47 6.79 15.49 -10.44
N GLU A 48 7.48 14.71 -11.26
CA GLU A 48 6.86 13.96 -12.36
C GLU A 48 6.37 12.57 -11.94
N ASP A 49 6.74 12.13 -10.72
CA ASP A 49 6.42 10.80 -10.23
C ASP A 49 4.97 10.71 -9.73
N ILE A 50 4.43 9.51 -9.84
CA ILE A 50 3.13 9.14 -9.28
C ILE A 50 3.36 8.25 -8.08
N LEU A 51 2.80 8.63 -6.94
CA LEU A 51 2.86 7.93 -5.67
C LEU A 51 1.45 7.50 -5.27
N ILE A 52 1.15 6.22 -5.47
CA ILE A 52 -0.10 5.59 -5.04
C ILE A 52 0.10 5.02 -3.63
N VAL A 53 -0.85 5.25 -2.74
CA VAL A 53 -0.71 4.91 -1.32
C VAL A 53 -1.95 4.21 -0.81
N SER A 54 -1.70 3.16 -0.03
CA SER A 54 -2.72 2.47 0.75
C SER A 54 -3.39 3.40 1.78
N PRO A 55 -4.70 3.33 2.00
CA PRO A 55 -5.42 4.17 2.98
C PRO A 55 -5.24 3.66 4.42
N THR A 56 -4.01 3.37 4.86
CA THR A 56 -3.70 3.09 6.27
C THR A 56 -2.78 4.17 6.83
N LEU A 57 -2.83 4.40 8.14
CA LEU A 57 -2.05 5.48 8.76
C LEU A 57 -0.54 5.31 8.50
N ARG A 58 0.01 4.12 8.74
CA ARG A 58 1.44 3.82 8.54
C ARG A 58 1.92 3.97 7.09
N THR A 59 1.09 3.66 6.10
CA THR A 59 1.44 3.83 4.67
C THR A 59 1.40 5.30 4.27
N LEU A 60 0.39 6.05 4.71
CA LEU A 60 0.31 7.49 4.50
C LEU A 60 1.46 8.23 5.18
N GLN A 61 1.80 7.88 6.42
CA GLN A 61 2.97 8.43 7.12
C GLN A 61 4.27 8.12 6.38
N THR A 62 4.46 6.88 5.92
CA THR A 62 5.65 6.49 5.13
C THR A 62 5.77 7.33 3.87
N ALA A 63 4.68 7.44 3.11
CA ALA A 63 4.63 8.20 1.87
C ALA A 63 4.78 9.72 2.10
N SER A 64 4.18 10.26 3.15
CA SER A 64 4.24 11.68 3.50
C SER A 64 5.66 12.08 3.88
N ILE A 65 6.34 11.26 4.68
CA ILE A 65 7.75 11.47 5.02
C ILE A 65 8.60 11.39 3.75
N TRP A 66 8.48 10.31 2.97
CA TRP A 66 9.30 10.10 1.79
C TRP A 66 9.15 11.19 0.72
N SER A 67 7.93 11.71 0.54
CA SER A 67 7.61 12.76 -0.43
C SER A 67 7.59 14.17 0.17
N GLU A 68 8.17 14.36 1.36
CA GLU A 68 8.23 15.66 2.02
C GLU A 68 8.95 16.69 1.14
N ASN A 69 8.36 17.88 0.99
CA ASN A 69 8.85 18.95 0.11
C ASN A 69 8.95 18.60 -1.38
N ILE A 70 8.29 17.53 -1.82
CA ILE A 70 8.21 17.13 -3.23
C ILE A 70 6.74 17.17 -3.68
N GLU A 71 6.46 18.01 -4.68
CA GLU A 71 5.14 18.15 -5.31
C GLU A 71 4.92 17.07 -6.39
N CYS A 72 5.09 15.80 -6.02
CA CYS A 72 4.70 14.68 -6.88
C CYS A 72 3.18 14.44 -6.81
N ASN A 73 2.63 13.66 -7.74
CA ASN A 73 1.21 13.32 -7.72
C ASN A 73 0.95 12.21 -6.69
N LYS A 74 0.21 12.52 -5.62
CA LYS A 74 -0.03 11.62 -4.49
C LYS A 74 -1.48 11.18 -4.48
N VAL A 75 -1.72 9.89 -4.69
CA VAL A 75 -3.06 9.32 -4.82
C VAL A 75 -3.29 8.27 -3.75
N VAL A 76 -4.44 8.31 -3.09
CA VAL A 76 -4.88 7.25 -2.17
C VAL A 76 -5.77 6.28 -2.93
N HIS A 77 -5.47 4.99 -2.84
CA HIS A 77 -6.19 3.96 -3.59
C HIS A 77 -6.46 2.71 -2.73
N PRO A 78 -7.73 2.26 -2.57
CA PRO A 78 -8.07 1.11 -1.73
C PRO A 78 -7.57 -0.22 -2.28
N LEU A 79 -7.24 -0.32 -3.57
CA LEU A 79 -6.56 -1.51 -4.10
C LEU A 79 -5.09 -1.64 -3.67
N ALA A 80 -4.53 -0.61 -3.01
CA ALA A 80 -3.28 -0.72 -2.27
C ALA A 80 -3.49 -1.06 -0.78
N ALA A 81 -4.74 -1.25 -0.30
CA ALA A 81 -5.06 -1.62 1.09
C ALA A 81 -4.41 -2.95 1.53
N PRO A 82 -4.36 -3.26 2.84
CA PRO A 82 -3.87 -4.55 3.32
C PRO A 82 -4.62 -5.72 2.69
N ARG A 83 -3.90 -6.82 2.47
CA ARG A 83 -4.42 -8.10 2.03
C ARG A 83 -3.82 -9.25 2.80
N ILE A 84 -4.66 -10.13 3.35
CA ILE A 84 -4.22 -11.38 3.97
C ILE A 84 -3.63 -12.27 2.88
N PHE A 85 -2.38 -12.69 3.09
CA PHE A 85 -1.69 -13.62 2.20
C PHE A 85 -1.05 -14.79 2.97
N PRO A 86 -1.17 -16.04 2.50
CA PRO A 86 -2.17 -16.50 1.52
C PRO A 86 -3.60 -16.28 2.02
N THR A 87 -4.56 -16.16 1.11
CA THR A 87 -5.98 -16.02 1.43
C THR A 87 -6.48 -17.20 2.28
N ARG A 88 -7.33 -16.94 3.26
CA ARG A 88 -7.87 -17.96 4.17
C ARG A 88 -9.39 -17.83 4.30
N LEU A 89 -10.09 -18.95 4.28
CA LEU A 89 -11.53 -18.99 4.53
C LEU A 89 -11.85 -18.47 5.95
N ALA A 90 -12.93 -17.71 6.07
CA ALA A 90 -13.41 -17.12 7.33
C ALA A 90 -12.42 -16.19 8.06
N ALA A 91 -11.37 -15.72 7.37
CA ALA A 91 -10.50 -14.68 7.89
C ALA A 91 -11.28 -13.37 8.11
N LYS A 92 -10.80 -12.56 9.05
CA LYS A 92 -11.34 -11.24 9.35
C LYS A 92 -10.21 -10.22 9.29
N THR A 93 -10.53 -9.02 8.84
CA THR A 93 -9.66 -7.86 8.98
C THR A 93 -9.37 -7.63 10.46
N LEU A 94 -8.08 -7.55 10.81
CA LEU A 94 -7.66 -7.18 12.17
C LEU A 94 -7.69 -5.65 12.30
N PRO A 95 -7.84 -5.11 13.52
CA PRO A 95 -7.91 -3.66 13.74
C PRO A 95 -6.73 -2.89 13.13
N CYS A 96 -5.54 -3.50 13.12
CA CYS A 96 -4.37 -2.87 12.54
C CYS A 96 -4.45 -2.66 11.02
N ASP A 97 -5.29 -3.43 10.32
CA ASP A 97 -5.49 -3.36 8.87
C ASP A 97 -6.75 -2.59 8.46
N GLU A 98 -7.44 -1.98 9.43
CA GLU A 98 -8.57 -1.10 9.13
C GLU A 98 -8.10 0.16 8.39
N LEU A 99 -8.86 0.52 7.36
CA LEU A 99 -8.58 1.68 6.54
C LEU A 99 -8.95 2.94 7.30
N LEU A 100 -8.17 4.00 7.10
CA LEU A 100 -8.59 5.33 7.51
C LEU A 100 -9.79 5.75 6.68
N ASP A 101 -10.78 6.34 7.34
CA ASP A 101 -11.89 6.98 6.65
C ASP A 101 -11.40 8.18 5.82
N LEU A 102 -12.19 8.53 4.79
CA LEU A 102 -11.80 9.57 3.84
C LEU A 102 -11.68 10.96 4.47
N GLU A 103 -12.49 11.26 5.48
CA GLU A 103 -12.45 12.54 6.20
C GLU A 103 -11.09 12.72 6.89
N ARG A 104 -10.65 11.71 7.64
CA ARG A 104 -9.33 11.70 8.28
C ARG A 104 -8.20 11.74 7.28
N VAL A 105 -8.30 11.03 6.15
CA VAL A 105 -7.28 11.11 5.09
C VAL A 105 -7.16 12.55 4.57
N GLN A 106 -8.27 13.22 4.33
CA GLN A 106 -8.28 14.60 3.82
C GLN A 106 -7.78 15.61 4.86
N ASP A 107 -8.14 15.42 6.12
CA ASP A 107 -7.75 16.31 7.22
C ASP A 107 -6.27 16.15 7.62
N GLU A 108 -5.81 14.91 7.80
CA GLU A 108 -4.45 14.62 8.26
C GLU A 108 -3.42 14.63 7.12
N PHE A 109 -3.85 14.34 5.88
CA PHE A 109 -2.98 14.20 4.71
C PHE A 109 -3.50 14.97 3.48
N PRO A 110 -3.70 16.31 3.56
CA PRO A 110 -4.39 17.10 2.53
C PRO A 110 -3.70 17.12 1.16
N SER A 111 -2.41 16.78 1.08
CA SER A 111 -1.70 16.65 -0.20
C SER A 111 -2.01 15.35 -0.94
N PHE A 112 -2.71 14.41 -0.33
CA PHE A 112 -3.05 13.11 -0.90
C PHE A 112 -4.50 13.12 -1.39
N VAL A 113 -4.69 12.79 -2.67
CA VAL A 113 -6.01 12.84 -3.31
C VAL A 113 -6.60 11.43 -3.38
N PRO A 114 -7.76 11.16 -2.75
CA PRO A 114 -8.47 9.91 -2.93
C PRO A 114 -8.90 9.73 -4.39
N VAL A 115 -8.74 8.53 -4.94
CA VAL A 115 -9.23 8.22 -6.29
C VAL A 115 -10.77 8.38 -6.35
N PRO A 116 -11.32 9.08 -7.36
CA PRO A 116 -12.76 9.25 -7.49
C PRO A 116 -13.43 8.00 -8.06
N ASN A 117 -14.76 7.91 -7.92
CA ASN A 117 -15.62 6.96 -8.64
C ASN A 117 -15.35 5.45 -8.38
N LEU A 118 -14.73 5.10 -7.25
CA LEU A 118 -14.68 3.70 -6.80
C LEU A 118 -15.92 3.34 -5.97
N ALA A 119 -16.25 2.04 -5.97
CA ALA A 119 -17.31 1.50 -5.12
C ALA A 119 -17.04 1.85 -3.65
N SER A 120 -18.06 2.33 -2.94
CA SER A 120 -17.97 2.71 -1.52
C SER A 120 -17.51 1.54 -0.64
N SER A 121 -17.85 0.30 -1.01
CA SER A 121 -17.40 -0.91 -0.33
C SER A 121 -15.88 -1.03 -0.28
N LEU A 122 -15.16 -0.67 -1.34
CA LEU A 122 -13.70 -0.72 -1.37
C LEU A 122 -13.07 0.26 -0.37
N TRP A 123 -13.72 1.41 -0.14
CA TRP A 123 -13.27 2.36 0.87
C TRP A 123 -13.62 1.93 2.30
N SER A 124 -14.73 1.21 2.50
CA SER A 124 -15.14 0.77 3.85
C SER A 124 -14.52 -0.56 4.30
N THR A 125 -14.37 -1.53 3.41
CA THR A 125 -13.93 -2.90 3.76
C THR A 125 -12.58 -3.27 3.16
N GLY A 126 -12.10 -2.52 2.16
CA GLY A 126 -10.85 -2.80 1.48
C GLY A 126 -10.83 -4.14 0.73
N ILE A 127 -9.62 -4.63 0.49
CA ILE A 127 -9.35 -5.88 -0.24
C ILE A 127 -8.94 -7.04 0.67
N ASN A 128 -9.00 -6.84 2.01
CA ASN A 128 -8.20 -7.63 2.94
C ASN A 128 -8.54 -9.12 2.93
N VAL A 129 -9.83 -9.41 2.83
CA VAL A 129 -10.41 -10.76 2.88
C VAL A 129 -11.13 -11.11 1.57
N LEU A 130 -10.95 -10.32 0.50
CA LEU A 130 -11.60 -10.61 -0.77
C LEU A 130 -11.13 -11.98 -1.31
N PRO A 131 -12.03 -12.83 -1.82
CA PRO A 131 -11.64 -14.04 -2.53
C PRO A 131 -10.66 -13.77 -3.67
N ASP A 132 -9.75 -14.70 -3.95
CA ASP A 132 -8.71 -14.50 -4.98
C ASP A 132 -9.30 -14.23 -6.37
N ASN A 133 -10.39 -14.90 -6.73
CA ASN A 133 -11.07 -14.68 -8.00
C ASN A 133 -11.65 -13.25 -8.13
N GLU A 134 -12.18 -12.70 -7.04
CA GLU A 134 -12.69 -11.31 -7.02
C GLU A 134 -11.54 -10.31 -7.06
N PHE A 135 -10.50 -10.54 -6.26
CA PHE A 135 -9.32 -9.68 -6.23
C PHE A 135 -8.58 -9.65 -7.57
N ASN A 136 -8.46 -10.80 -8.25
CA ASN A 136 -7.80 -10.89 -9.55
C ASN A 136 -8.47 -10.01 -10.62
N LEU A 137 -9.79 -9.82 -10.56
CA LEU A 137 -10.49 -8.91 -11.47
C LEU A 137 -10.10 -7.45 -11.20
N LEU A 138 -9.98 -7.08 -9.92
CA LEU A 138 -9.59 -5.74 -9.50
C LEU A 138 -8.12 -5.41 -9.80
N ILE A 139 -7.25 -6.41 -9.94
CA ILE A 139 -5.85 -6.19 -10.31
C ILE A 139 -5.76 -5.55 -11.69
N GLU A 140 -6.52 -6.04 -12.68
CA GLU A 140 -6.53 -5.46 -14.03
C GLU A 140 -7.04 -4.01 -14.01
N ASP A 141 -8.13 -3.73 -13.29
CA ASP A 141 -8.65 -2.37 -13.12
C ASP A 141 -7.59 -1.44 -12.49
N PHE A 142 -6.82 -1.94 -11.52
CA PHE A 142 -5.75 -1.18 -10.89
C PHE A 142 -4.58 -0.91 -11.85
N ILE A 143 -4.20 -1.89 -12.67
CA ILE A 143 -3.14 -1.74 -13.67
C ILE A 143 -3.58 -0.73 -14.73
N ASP A 144 -4.82 -0.80 -15.20
CA ASP A 144 -5.37 0.17 -16.16
C ASP A 144 -5.43 1.59 -15.58
N PHE A 145 -5.82 1.71 -14.31
CA PHE A 145 -5.70 2.96 -13.58
C PHE A 145 -4.25 3.49 -13.57
N CYS A 146 -3.27 2.63 -13.28
CA CYS A 146 -1.86 2.99 -13.33
C CYS A 146 -1.40 3.40 -14.74
N ARG A 147 -1.85 2.69 -15.80
CA ARG A 147 -1.54 3.01 -17.20
C ARG A 147 -2.09 4.38 -17.60
N SER A 148 -3.22 4.81 -17.04
CA SER A 148 -3.86 6.08 -17.36
C SER A 148 -2.98 7.31 -17.09
N PHE A 149 -2.01 7.21 -16.16
CA PHE A 149 -1.05 8.29 -15.90
C PHE A 149 -0.01 8.46 -17.01
N GLN A 150 0.11 7.50 -17.93
CA GLN A 150 1.08 7.51 -19.04
C GLN A 150 2.53 7.70 -18.57
N ARG A 151 2.87 7.14 -17.40
CA ARG A 151 4.24 7.17 -16.85
C ARG A 151 4.94 5.84 -16.98
N LYS A 152 6.26 5.90 -17.13
CA LYS A 152 7.11 4.70 -17.21
C LYS A 152 7.16 3.96 -15.88
N LYS A 153 7.08 4.70 -14.76
CA LYS A 153 7.20 4.19 -13.40
C LYS A 153 6.07 4.74 -12.54
N ILE A 154 5.51 3.87 -11.70
CA ILE A 154 4.53 4.23 -10.66
C ILE A 154 5.04 3.66 -9.34
N TYR A 155 5.05 4.47 -8.29
CA TYR A 155 5.46 4.07 -6.95
C TYR A 155 4.23 3.77 -6.10
N ILE A 156 4.24 2.65 -5.37
CA ILE A 156 3.09 2.16 -4.62
C ILE A 156 3.52 1.82 -3.18
N VAL A 157 3.07 2.58 -2.19
CA VAL A 157 3.34 2.31 -0.77
C VAL A 157 2.19 1.49 -0.17
N THR A 158 2.48 0.26 0.24
CA THR A 158 1.48 -0.76 0.62
C THR A 158 2.04 -1.78 1.63
N HIS A 159 1.47 -2.99 1.66
CA HIS A 159 1.66 -4.04 2.65
C HIS A 159 2.19 -5.33 2.02
N ASP A 160 2.93 -6.13 2.77
CA ASP A 160 3.55 -7.38 2.32
C ASP A 160 2.60 -8.35 1.63
N GLY A 161 1.41 -8.59 2.19
CA GLY A 161 0.42 -9.48 1.60
C GLY A 161 -0.19 -8.96 0.30
N THR A 162 -0.36 -7.64 0.18
CA THR A 162 -0.81 -6.98 -1.06
C THR A 162 0.27 -7.09 -2.13
N ILE A 163 1.53 -6.75 -1.80
CA ILE A 163 2.67 -6.88 -2.70
C ILE A 163 2.77 -8.31 -3.21
N THR A 164 2.71 -9.29 -2.31
CA THR A 164 2.83 -10.71 -2.67
C THR A 164 1.67 -11.18 -3.54
N SER A 165 0.45 -10.69 -3.29
CA SER A 165 -0.72 -11.01 -4.12
C SER A 165 -0.58 -10.47 -5.55
N TYR A 166 -0.16 -9.21 -5.72
CA TYR A 166 0.13 -8.64 -7.05
C TYR A 166 1.27 -9.39 -7.75
N ARG A 167 2.36 -9.68 -7.04
CA ARG A 167 3.49 -10.44 -7.57
C ARG A 167 3.05 -11.81 -8.09
N GLN A 168 2.32 -12.57 -7.28
CA GLN A 168 1.86 -13.92 -7.65
C GLN A 168 0.91 -13.88 -8.86
N ASN A 169 -0.04 -12.94 -8.88
CA ASN A 169 -0.98 -12.82 -9.98
C ASN A 169 -0.30 -12.47 -11.31
N ILE A 170 0.54 -11.43 -11.31
CA ILE A 170 1.13 -10.88 -12.55
C ILE A 170 2.27 -11.76 -13.07
N SER A 171 3.08 -12.36 -12.19
CA SER A 171 4.21 -13.22 -12.61
C SER A 171 3.81 -14.68 -12.83
N GLY A 172 2.65 -15.10 -12.34
CA GLY A 172 2.22 -16.50 -12.29
C GLY A 172 3.03 -17.38 -11.32
N GLN A 173 3.97 -16.82 -10.56
CA GLN A 173 4.78 -17.56 -9.59
C GLN A 173 4.00 -17.85 -8.31
N GLN A 174 4.16 -19.05 -7.77
CA GLN A 174 3.63 -19.39 -6.45
C GLN A 174 4.55 -18.82 -5.37
N LEU A 175 3.99 -17.99 -4.49
CA LEU A 175 4.71 -17.32 -3.40
C LEU A 175 4.14 -17.70 -2.04
N THR A 176 4.94 -17.53 -1.01
CA THR A 176 4.60 -17.81 0.39
C THR A 176 4.88 -16.61 1.27
N ARG A 177 4.68 -16.75 2.59
CA ARG A 177 5.06 -15.71 3.57
C ARG A 177 6.56 -15.53 3.71
N GLU A 178 7.37 -16.50 3.27
CA GLU A 178 8.83 -16.40 3.27
C GLU A 178 9.31 -15.37 2.22
N ASP A 179 8.47 -15.06 1.24
CA ASP A 179 8.73 -14.07 0.19
C ASP A 179 8.33 -12.64 0.59
N PHE A 180 7.88 -12.42 1.83
CA PHE A 180 7.48 -11.10 2.30
C PHE A 180 8.69 -10.16 2.40
N LEU A 181 8.48 -8.94 1.92
CA LEU A 181 9.47 -7.87 2.02
C LEU A 181 9.65 -7.41 3.47
N GLN A 182 10.85 -6.97 3.82
CA GLN A 182 11.09 -6.22 5.05
C GLN A 182 10.57 -4.78 4.90
N GLU A 183 10.53 -4.04 6.01
CA GLU A 183 10.03 -2.66 6.04
C GLU A 183 10.83 -1.77 5.08
N THR A 184 10.15 -0.95 4.28
CA THR A 184 10.72 -0.09 3.22
C THR A 184 11.52 -0.80 2.12
N GLU A 185 11.55 -2.13 2.10
CA GLU A 185 12.01 -2.86 0.93
C GLU A 185 11.03 -2.68 -0.23
N ARG A 186 11.56 -2.85 -1.44
CA ARG A 186 10.85 -2.61 -2.69
C ARG A 186 10.89 -3.81 -3.61
N PHE A 187 9.82 -3.99 -4.37
CA PHE A 187 9.72 -4.97 -5.44
C PHE A 187 9.34 -4.29 -6.75
N HIS A 188 10.01 -4.67 -7.82
CA HIS A 188 9.83 -4.11 -9.15
C HIS A 188 9.07 -5.10 -10.02
N LEU A 189 7.97 -4.65 -10.62
CA LEU A 189 7.12 -5.47 -11.45
C LEU A 189 6.87 -4.77 -12.78
N VAL A 190 7.29 -5.40 -13.87
CA VAL A 190 7.04 -4.89 -15.22
C VAL A 190 5.72 -5.47 -15.71
N VAL A 191 4.81 -4.58 -16.09
CA VAL A 191 3.54 -4.93 -16.72
C VAL A 191 3.55 -4.41 -18.16
N GLU A 192 3.02 -5.19 -19.09
CA GLU A 192 2.95 -4.82 -20.52
C GLU A 192 2.00 -3.63 -20.74
#